data_AF-T0TSY0-F1
#
_entry.id   AF-T0TSY0-F1
#
_cell.length_a   1.000
_cell.length_b   1.000
_cell.length_c   1.000
_cell.angle_alpha   90.00
_cell.angle_beta   90.00
_cell.angle_gamma   90.00
#
_symmetry.space_group_name_H-M   'P 1'
#
loop_
_entity.id
_entity.type
_entity.pdbx_description
1 polymer ?
#
loop_
_entity_poly.entity_id
_entity_poly.type
_entity_poly.pdbx_seq_one_letter_code
_entity_poly.pdbx_strand_id
1 'polypeptide(L)'
;MSDKFQLLLKQIRFPKDHKTYNEIKDGSIHSVKLSKSKRRWFFVFTFQNVLSSEGFNLFNSLLQSTFNTLGAEVSYEFILESSSCDNDLLSFYFSYALESLKVSHFSLYSLFSNLSVEFFNKEILVKAPSHIFRENVQDRFIF
;
A
#
# COMPACT_ATOMS: atom_id res chain seq x y z
N MET A 1 -9.80 -9.24 -26.19
CA MET A 1 -10.81 -9.10 -25.11
C MET A 1 -10.41 -7.90 -24.28
N SER A 2 -11.33 -7.00 -23.95
CA SER A 2 -10.98 -5.84 -23.11
C SER A 2 -10.77 -6.32 -21.67
N ASP A 3 -9.53 -6.30 -21.19
CA ASP A 3 -9.23 -6.63 -19.81
C ASP A 3 -10.02 -5.72 -18.88
N LYS A 4 -10.71 -6.31 -17.89
CA LYS A 4 -11.54 -5.57 -16.91
C LYS A 4 -10.72 -4.49 -16.20
N PHE A 5 -9.43 -4.74 -16.02
CA PHE A 5 -8.48 -3.78 -15.48
C PHE A 5 -8.29 -2.55 -16.38
N GLN A 6 -8.15 -2.74 -17.70
CA GLN A 6 -8.04 -1.64 -18.66
C GLN A 6 -9.32 -0.78 -18.72
N LEU A 7 -10.49 -1.38 -18.46
CA LEU A 7 -11.73 -0.63 -18.29
C LEU A 7 -11.70 0.22 -17.02
N LEU A 8 -11.23 -0.33 -15.91
CA LEU A 8 -11.06 0.41 -14.66
C LEU A 8 -10.09 1.58 -14.82
N LEU A 9 -8.94 1.38 -15.48
CA LEU A 9 -7.98 2.45 -15.78
C LEU A 9 -8.61 3.59 -16.60
N LYS A 10 -9.48 3.25 -17.56
CA LYS A 10 -10.25 4.26 -18.31
C LYS A 10 -11.27 4.98 -17.43
N GLN A 11 -11.94 4.28 -16.52
CA GLN A 11 -12.94 4.86 -15.61
C GLN A 11 -12.30 5.85 -14.63
N ILE A 12 -11.14 5.49 -14.06
CA ILE A 12 -10.39 6.39 -13.19
C ILE A 12 -9.59 7.45 -13.96
N ARG A 13 -9.68 7.45 -15.30
CA ARG A 13 -8.99 8.37 -16.21
C ARG A 13 -7.48 8.42 -15.98
N PHE A 14 -6.86 7.25 -15.81
CA PHE A 14 -5.42 7.19 -15.59
C PHE A 14 -4.65 7.75 -16.81
N PRO A 15 -3.70 8.68 -16.63
CA PRO A 15 -2.98 9.30 -17.73
C PRO A 15 -2.05 8.28 -18.41
N LYS A 16 -2.29 7.99 -19.68
CA LYS A 16 -1.53 6.99 -20.46
C LYS A 16 -0.12 7.45 -20.82
N ASP A 17 0.08 8.76 -20.94
CA ASP A 17 1.37 9.37 -21.29
C ASP A 17 2.29 9.51 -20.07
N HIS A 18 1.81 9.15 -18.88
CA HIS A 18 2.57 9.23 -17.65
C HIS A 18 3.56 8.07 -17.54
N LYS A 19 4.76 8.33 -17.03
CA LYS A 19 5.83 7.32 -16.91
C LYS A 19 5.38 6.09 -16.10
N THR A 20 4.60 6.32 -15.04
CA THR A 20 4.04 5.28 -14.16
C THR A 20 2.94 4.44 -14.81
N TYR A 21 2.41 4.84 -15.99
CA TYR A 21 1.46 4.00 -16.72
C TYR A 21 2.09 2.66 -17.12
N ASN A 22 3.39 2.64 -17.42
CA ASN A 22 4.09 1.39 -17.75
C ASN A 22 4.16 0.41 -16.57
N GLU A 23 4.12 0.89 -15.34
CA GLU A 23 4.15 0.05 -14.13
C GLU A 23 2.78 -0.61 -13.88
N ILE A 24 1.71 0.09 -14.26
CA ILE A 24 0.34 -0.30 -13.92
C ILE A 24 -0.33 -1.03 -15.07
N LYS A 25 -0.02 -0.72 -16.34
CA LYS A 25 -0.73 -1.23 -17.53
C LYS A 25 -0.84 -2.76 -17.58
N ASP A 26 0.17 -3.47 -17.09
CA ASP A 26 0.25 -4.94 -17.12
C ASP A 26 -0.40 -5.57 -15.87
N GLY A 27 -0.95 -4.73 -14.97
CA GLY A 27 -1.72 -5.16 -13.81
C GLY A 27 -3.04 -5.83 -14.21
N SER A 28 -3.57 -6.61 -13.28
CA SER A 28 -4.85 -7.30 -13.45
C SER A 28 -5.72 -7.21 -12.20
N ILE A 29 -7.03 -7.46 -12.37
CA ILE A 29 -7.96 -7.58 -11.24
C ILE A 29 -8.11 -9.06 -10.94
N HIS A 30 -7.60 -9.50 -9.80
CA HIS A 30 -7.77 -10.86 -9.31
C HIS A 30 -9.22 -11.10 -8.86
N SER A 31 -9.76 -10.20 -8.04
CA SER A 31 -11.16 -10.29 -7.60
C SER A 31 -11.75 -8.93 -7.24
N VAL A 32 -13.08 -8.84 -7.26
CA VAL A 32 -13.83 -7.66 -6.80
C VAL A 32 -14.96 -8.14 -5.90
N LYS A 33 -15.03 -7.60 -4.68
CA LYS A 33 -16.11 -7.84 -3.72
C LYS A 33 -16.91 -6.56 -3.55
N LEU A 34 -18.19 -6.61 -3.90
CA LEU A 34 -19.13 -5.50 -3.71
C LEU A 34 -19.98 -5.73 -2.46
N SER A 35 -19.87 -4.82 -1.50
CA SER A 35 -20.78 -4.74 -0.37
C SER A 35 -21.84 -3.67 -0.64
N LYS A 36 -23.01 -4.11 -1.14
CA LYS A 36 -24.13 -3.21 -1.45
C LYS A 36 -24.65 -2.45 -0.23
N SER A 37 -24.72 -3.12 0.93
CA SER A 37 -25.20 -2.53 2.18
C SER A 37 -24.33 -1.37 2.67
N LYS A 38 -23.00 -1.49 2.50
CA LYS A 38 -22.03 -0.46 2.89
C LYS A 38 -21.62 0.46 1.73
N ARG A 39 -22.20 0.27 0.52
CA ARG A 39 -21.75 0.90 -0.73
C ARG A 39 -20.23 0.87 -0.90
N ARG A 40 -19.62 -0.28 -0.58
CA ARG A 40 -18.17 -0.45 -0.56
C ARG A 40 -17.71 -1.42 -1.62
N TRP A 41 -16.68 -1.05 -2.35
CA TRP A 41 -16.00 -1.88 -3.32
C TRP A 41 -14.65 -2.30 -2.76
N PHE A 42 -14.37 -3.59 -2.74
CA PHE A 42 -13.08 -4.13 -2.35
C PHE A 42 -12.44 -4.80 -3.57
N PHE A 43 -11.32 -4.25 -4.03
CA PHE A 43 -10.58 -4.77 -5.17
C PHE A 43 -9.34 -5.54 -4.72
N VAL A 44 -9.07 -6.67 -5.37
CA VAL A 44 -7.77 -7.34 -5.25
C VAL A 44 -7.11 -7.21 -6.60
N PHE A 45 -6.03 -6.43 -6.66
CA PHE A 45 -5.23 -6.24 -7.86
C PHE A 45 -3.98 -7.11 -7.80
N THR A 46 -3.55 -7.60 -8.95
CA THR A 46 -2.27 -8.30 -9.10
C THR A 46 -1.35 -7.46 -9.98
N PHE A 47 -0.13 -7.22 -9.51
CA PHE A 47 0.92 -6.53 -10.25
C PHE A 47 2.17 -7.40 -10.33
N GLN A 48 2.90 -7.29 -11.44
CA GLN A 48 4.16 -8.02 -11.61
C GLN A 48 5.23 -7.47 -10.66
N ASN A 49 5.32 -6.15 -10.53
CA ASN A 49 6.32 -5.46 -9.71
C ASN A 49 5.65 -4.56 -8.67
N VAL A 50 6.40 -4.25 -7.61
CA VAL A 50 6.03 -3.22 -6.63
C VAL A 50 5.89 -1.88 -7.37
N LEU A 51 4.81 -1.13 -7.09
CA LEU A 51 4.60 0.18 -7.70
C LEU A 51 5.57 1.21 -7.10
N SER A 52 6.01 2.16 -7.92
CA SER A 52 6.75 3.31 -7.41
C SER A 52 5.89 4.15 -6.46
N SER A 53 6.53 4.95 -5.60
CA SER A 53 5.82 5.87 -4.70
C SER A 53 4.88 6.82 -5.44
N GLU A 54 5.34 7.34 -6.59
CA GLU A 54 4.55 8.19 -7.47
C GLU A 54 3.38 7.43 -8.11
N GLY A 55 3.64 6.23 -8.65
CA GLY A 55 2.61 5.38 -9.25
C GLY A 55 1.51 5.00 -8.27
N PHE A 56 1.91 4.63 -7.05
CA PHE A 56 1.00 4.31 -5.95
C PHE A 56 0.11 5.50 -5.57
N ASN A 57 0.71 6.66 -5.30
CA ASN A 57 -0.01 7.85 -4.87
C ASN A 57 -1.02 8.32 -5.94
N LEU A 58 -0.59 8.32 -7.21
CA LEU A 58 -1.45 8.67 -8.32
C LEU A 58 -2.61 7.69 -8.47
N PHE A 59 -2.33 6.38 -8.42
CA PHE A 59 -3.35 5.35 -8.51
C PHE A 59 -4.36 5.44 -7.36
N ASN A 60 -3.89 5.55 -6.12
CA ASN A 60 -4.74 5.68 -4.94
C ASN A 60 -5.64 6.92 -5.02
N SER A 61 -5.06 8.08 -5.35
CA SER A 61 -5.80 9.34 -5.47
C SER A 61 -6.91 9.26 -6.52
N LEU A 62 -6.58 8.77 -7.72
CA LEU A 62 -7.55 8.62 -8.81
C LEU A 62 -8.65 7.61 -8.48
N LEU A 63 -8.29 6.47 -7.89
CA LEU A 63 -9.25 5.45 -7.50
C LEU A 63 -10.21 5.98 -6.43
N GLN A 64 -9.68 6.55 -5.34
CA GLN A 64 -10.48 7.13 -4.26
C GLN A 64 -11.38 8.26 -4.78
N SER A 65 -10.84 9.20 -5.55
CA SER A 65 -11.60 10.31 -6.14
C SER A 65 -12.77 9.83 -7.00
N THR A 66 -12.53 8.84 -7.86
CA THR A 66 -13.55 8.33 -8.78
C THR A 66 -14.69 7.64 -8.03
N PHE A 67 -14.37 6.78 -7.06
CA PHE A 67 -15.40 6.07 -6.29
C PHE A 67 -16.11 6.98 -5.27
N ASN A 68 -15.42 7.94 -4.67
CA ASN A 68 -16.03 8.95 -3.81
C ASN A 68 -17.05 9.81 -4.57
N THR A 69 -16.75 10.17 -5.83
CA THR A 69 -17.70 10.89 -6.71
C THR A 69 -18.96 10.06 -6.98
N LEU A 70 -18.83 8.73 -7.01
CA LEU A 70 -19.95 7.79 -7.15
C LEU A 70 -20.69 7.52 -5.82
N GLY A 71 -20.26 8.15 -4.71
CA GLY A 71 -20.82 7.92 -3.38
C GLY A 71 -20.56 6.51 -2.85
N ALA A 72 -19.45 5.90 -3.28
CA ALA A 72 -19.02 4.57 -2.89
C ALA A 72 -17.63 4.61 -2.26
N GLU A 73 -17.43 3.82 -1.21
CA GLU A 73 -16.13 3.68 -0.57
C GLU A 73 -15.32 2.61 -1.33
N VAL A 74 -14.03 2.86 -1.56
CA VAL A 74 -13.15 1.89 -2.21
C VAL A 74 -12.01 1.48 -1.29
N SER A 75 -11.80 0.18 -1.20
CA SER A 75 -10.67 -0.44 -0.51
C SER A 75 -10.01 -1.42 -1.45
N TYR A 76 -8.73 -1.68 -1.27
CA TYR A 76 -8.03 -2.58 -2.15
C TYR A 76 -6.84 -3.27 -1.48
N GLU A 77 -6.44 -4.38 -2.09
CA GLU A 77 -5.27 -5.17 -1.74
C GLU A 77 -4.45 -5.43 -3.00
N PHE A 78 -3.12 -5.45 -2.84
CA PHE A 78 -2.19 -5.75 -3.92
C PHE A 78 -1.54 -7.11 -3.68
N ILE A 79 -1.61 -7.96 -4.70
CA ILE A 79 -0.85 -9.19 -4.80
C ILE A 79 0.30 -8.94 -5.76
N LEU A 80 1.53 -9.23 -5.31
CA LEU A 80 2.74 -9.05 -6.11
C LEU A 80 3.27 -10.41 -6.56
N GLU A 81 3.64 -10.52 -7.83
CA GLU A 81 4.22 -11.77 -8.37
C GLU A 81 5.75 -11.83 -8.21
N SER A 82 6.44 -10.69 -8.22
CA SER A 82 7.88 -10.61 -7.97
C SER A 82 8.22 -10.40 -6.50
N SER A 83 9.40 -10.87 -6.09
CA SER A 83 9.96 -10.69 -4.75
C SER A 83 11.08 -9.63 -4.70
N SER A 84 11.39 -8.98 -5.82
CA SER A 84 12.38 -7.91 -5.89
C SER A 84 11.73 -6.60 -5.42
N CYS A 85 12.07 -6.17 -4.20
CA CYS A 85 11.66 -4.90 -3.64
C CYS A 85 12.92 -4.10 -3.30
N ASP A 86 13.02 -2.87 -3.80
CA ASP A 86 14.10 -1.96 -3.44
C ASP A 86 13.88 -1.41 -2.01
N ASN A 87 14.97 -1.22 -1.27
CA ASN A 87 14.92 -0.72 0.11
C ASN A 87 14.25 0.66 0.22
N ASP A 88 14.38 1.50 -0.80
CA ASP A 88 13.74 2.82 -0.87
C ASP A 88 12.21 2.70 -1.00
N LEU A 89 11.73 1.74 -1.81
CA LEU A 89 10.31 1.46 -1.95
C LEU A 89 9.74 0.86 -0.67
N LEU A 90 10.46 -0.06 -0.04
CA LEU A 90 10.05 -0.61 1.25
C LEU A 90 9.90 0.48 2.32
N SER A 91 10.86 1.39 2.39
CA SER A 91 10.82 2.53 3.32
C SER A 91 9.62 3.43 3.07
N PHE A 92 9.28 3.68 1.79
CA PHE A 92 8.07 4.43 1.42
C PHE A 92 6.79 3.74 1.87
N TYR A 93 6.61 2.45 1.55
CA TYR A 93 5.41 1.69 1.92
C TYR A 93 5.26 1.53 3.43
N PHE A 94 6.37 1.34 4.14
CA PHE A 94 6.38 1.29 5.61
C PHE A 94 5.94 2.63 6.22
N SER A 95 6.50 3.74 5.73
CA SER A 95 6.11 5.09 6.17
C SER A 95 4.63 5.37 5.89
N TYR A 96 4.13 4.96 4.72
CA TYR A 96 2.72 5.07 4.37
C TYR A 96 1.82 4.27 5.31
N ALA A 97 2.20 3.02 5.63
CA ALA A 97 1.47 2.19 6.58
C ALA A 97 1.46 2.81 7.99
N LEU A 98 2.58 3.38 8.45
CA LEU A 98 2.65 4.07 9.73
C LEU A 98 1.76 5.32 9.78
N GLU A 99 1.77 6.17 8.74
CA GLU A 99 0.88 7.34 8.69
C GLU A 99 -0.60 6.92 8.74
N SER A 100 -0.97 5.78 8.15
CA SER A 100 -2.33 5.24 8.29
C SER A 100 -2.68 4.80 9.72
N LEU A 101 -1.68 4.37 10.51
CA LEU A 101 -1.82 3.96 11.91
C LEU A 101 -1.80 5.14 12.89
N LYS A 102 -1.34 6.32 12.48
CA LYS A 102 -1.25 7.52 13.30
C LYS A 102 -2.57 7.89 13.98
N VAL A 103 -3.68 7.67 13.29
CA VAL A 103 -5.03 8.03 13.76
C VAL A 103 -5.61 6.97 14.69
N SER A 104 -5.31 5.70 14.49
CA SER A 104 -5.91 4.57 15.23
C SER A 104 -5.06 4.07 16.40
N HIS A 105 -3.74 4.08 16.25
CA HIS A 105 -2.79 3.51 17.21
C HIS A 105 -1.56 4.40 17.37
N PHE A 106 -1.76 5.61 17.91
CA PHE A 106 -0.70 6.60 18.12
C PHE A 106 0.53 6.04 18.86
N SER A 107 0.32 5.13 19.83
CA SER A 107 1.40 4.48 20.58
C SER A 107 2.31 3.61 19.71
N LEU A 108 1.77 2.97 18.66
CA LEU A 108 2.58 2.25 17.69
C LEU A 108 3.24 3.23 16.73
N TYR A 109 2.53 4.25 16.26
CA TYR A 109 3.12 5.29 15.43
C TYR A 109 4.34 5.95 16.10
N SER A 110 4.26 6.33 17.38
CA SER A 110 5.37 6.98 18.09
C SER A 110 6.60 6.06 18.29
N LEU A 111 6.38 4.75 18.43
CA LEU A 111 7.46 3.77 18.57
C LEU A 111 8.16 3.49 17.26
N PHE A 112 7.38 3.44 16.16
CA PHE A 112 7.87 3.02 14.85
C PHE A 112 8.25 4.18 13.92
N SER A 113 7.85 5.43 14.20
CA SER A 113 8.12 6.60 13.35
C SER A 113 9.60 6.91 13.15
N ASN A 114 10.46 6.53 14.11
CA ASN A 114 11.90 6.82 14.10
C ASN A 114 12.74 5.60 13.68
N LEU A 115 12.11 4.54 13.19
CA LEU A 115 12.78 3.27 12.89
C LEU A 115 13.13 3.19 11.40
N SER A 116 14.39 2.89 11.10
CA SER A 116 14.83 2.64 9.73
C SER A 116 14.57 1.18 9.37
N VAL A 117 13.94 0.94 8.23
CA VAL A 117 13.58 -0.41 7.78
C VAL A 117 14.51 -0.83 6.66
N GLU A 118 15.11 -2.01 6.79
CA GLU A 118 15.95 -2.63 5.76
C GLU A 118 15.37 -3.99 5.38
N PHE A 119 15.39 -4.31 4.09
CA PHE A 119 15.07 -5.64 3.62
C PHE A 119 16.33 -6.50 3.65
N PHE A 120 16.34 -7.55 4.46
CA PHE A 120 17.46 -8.50 4.51
C PHE A 120 16.92 -9.92 4.47
N ASN A 121 17.32 -10.70 3.46
CA ASN A 121 16.98 -12.12 3.32
C ASN A 121 15.49 -12.45 3.49
N LYS A 122 14.60 -11.70 2.83
CA LYS A 122 13.12 -11.87 2.89
C LYS A 122 12.48 -11.49 4.22
N GLU A 123 13.25 -10.97 5.17
CA GLU A 123 12.76 -10.42 6.42
C GLU A 123 12.83 -8.89 6.38
N ILE A 124 11.83 -8.25 6.98
CA ILE A 124 11.79 -6.81 7.17
C ILE A 124 12.50 -6.53 8.50
N LEU A 125 13.75 -6.08 8.44
CA LEU A 125 14.51 -5.69 9.62
C LEU A 125 14.18 -4.24 9.96
N VAL A 126 13.46 -4.06 11.06
CA VAL A 126 13.19 -2.74 11.61
C VAL A 126 14.30 -2.41 12.61
N LYS A 127 15.27 -1.58 12.21
CA LYS A 127 16.34 -1.13 13.09
C LYS A 127 15.78 -0.12 14.09
N ALA A 128 15.81 -0.50 15.36
CA ALA A 128 15.48 0.37 16.47
C ALA A 128 16.71 0.85 17.22
N PRO A 129 16.79 2.15 17.55
CA PRO A 129 17.81 2.62 18.47
C PRO A 129 17.62 1.95 19.84
N SER A 130 18.74 1.60 20.47
CA SER A 130 18.81 0.73 21.64
C SER A 130 18.02 1.23 22.87
N HIS A 131 17.64 2.51 22.93
CA HIS A 131 16.79 3.07 23.98
C HIS A 131 15.32 2.61 23.86
N ILE A 132 14.78 2.47 22.65
CA ILE A 132 13.39 2.00 22.42
C ILE A 132 13.23 0.54 22.88
N PHE A 133 14.27 -0.27 22.67
CA PHE A 133 14.29 -1.68 23.06
C PHE A 133 14.33 -1.86 24.59
N ARG A 134 15.11 -1.04 25.31
CA ARG A 134 15.19 -1.09 26.78
C ARG A 134 13.87 -0.69 27.43
N GLU A 135 13.25 0.41 26.99
CA GLU A 135 12.02 0.93 27.62
C GLU A 135 10.75 0.12 27.32
N ASN A 136 10.67 -0.54 26.15
CA ASN A 136 9.40 -1.15 25.70
C ASN A 136 9.41 -2.68 25.64
N VAL A 137 10.57 -3.31 25.46
CA VAL A 137 10.68 -4.78 25.33
C VAL A 137 11.21 -5.41 26.61
N GLN A 138 12.26 -4.81 27.21
CA GLN A 138 12.96 -5.42 28.34
C GLN A 138 12.17 -5.30 29.67
N ASP A 139 11.50 -4.18 29.92
CA ASP A 139 10.69 -4.00 31.16
C ASP A 139 9.30 -4.64 31.09
N ARG A 140 8.80 -5.00 29.89
CA ARG A 140 7.46 -5.62 29.72
C ARG A 140 7.48 -7.12 29.49
N PHE A 141 8.59 -7.68 29.04
CA PHE A 141 8.78 -9.12 28.90
C PHE A 141 9.98 -9.54 29.74
N ILE A 142 9.73 -9.71 31.03
CA ILE A 142 10.60 -10.50 31.90
C ILE A 142 10.43 -11.95 31.44
N PHE A 143 11.50 -12.55 30.89
CA PHE A 143 11.62 -14.00 30.71
C PHE A 143 11.89 -14.68 32.05
#